data_AF-A0A2P5B8Q3-F1
#
_entry.id   AF-A0A2P5B8Q3-F1
#
_cell.length_a   1.000
_cell.length_b   1.000
_cell.length_c   1.000
_cell.angle_alpha   90.00
_cell.angle_beta   90.00
_cell.angle_gamma   90.00
#
_symmetry.space_group_name_H-M   'P 1'
#
loop_
_entity.id
_entity.type
_entity.pdbx_description
1 polymer ?
#
loop_
_entity_poly.entity_id
_entity_poly.type
_entity_poly.pdbx_seq_one_letter_code
_entity_poly.pdbx_strand_id
1 'polypeptide(L)'
;METLSDVDYLFVNPDVKWTVFKDGGKEEKKKSPTSSSVKCFFIRIHSDAQIDKNVPYVLSNKTISEARKLFMHAHTVSSVANYMARFSLILSKTYSLDIDLSSVTMHIIEDEYCLDEHGNRIYRDGKPLIHTDGTGFISEDLALKCPKNLHGGKRIKDEDIEVLHNRDEAEDSVMETKEQGMESQVSPLLMQFRLFNSGYAIKGTFLVNKMLDPKTFMVRDSMVKVKPDPSLLNNPTINSLEVIGTSNRPKKAYLSRNLIALLSYGGVPNKFFIGLLEKALRETHGAFSNKLAAIRGRWCSFNCLYCRTRGLAYARSLQTLLQHFKPSEPWIPNLSIRKVEGKSPNQLSDEELEDELFKLFLKSRFEPSHARGEAAASYLALMDRFLTLGHDCIEEKNLVKDKIIKLVDIYYEALDAPKKGAEVEVPRELKVKCFPHYMEKKNSFTSASILGEIYNKVMAYQAEDHSSKEIWKLPSFEVKVPSDCFNIWSKHYEGYRTEMSNALNIDHRDERNQASDQVIREYKKLLYDAEDFEGSNRSKEELYNEALAIYHLTYNYADVKGSASYCSFAWNVAGPVLFELLTSKQTAEKPLLCLPSVLRKLF
;
A
#
# COMPACT_ATOMS: atom_id res chain seq x y z
N MET A 1 -20.98 -5.20 -10.96
CA MET A 1 -21.04 -3.86 -10.34
C MET A 1 -20.25 -2.92 -11.22
N GLU A 2 -20.91 -1.94 -11.82
CA GLU A 2 -20.25 -0.88 -12.57
C GLU A 2 -19.98 0.32 -11.64
N THR A 3 -18.84 0.98 -11.84
CA THR A 3 -18.52 2.24 -11.16
C THR A 3 -18.85 3.40 -12.09
N LEU A 4 -19.86 4.20 -11.75
CA LEU A 4 -20.20 5.42 -12.48
C LEU A 4 -19.61 6.62 -11.74
N SER A 5 -18.81 7.43 -12.44
CA SER A 5 -18.06 8.56 -11.87
C SER A 5 -18.85 9.87 -11.80
N ASP A 6 -19.95 10.01 -12.52
CA ASP A 6 -20.56 11.31 -12.78
C ASP A 6 -22.02 11.35 -12.30
N VAL A 7 -22.28 12.31 -11.40
CA VAL A 7 -23.60 12.52 -10.77
C VAL A 7 -24.64 12.98 -11.81
N ASP A 8 -24.20 13.52 -12.95
CA ASP A 8 -25.09 14.03 -13.99
C ASP A 8 -25.74 12.93 -14.85
N TYR A 9 -25.20 11.70 -14.84
CA TYR A 9 -25.81 10.54 -15.53
C TYR A 9 -26.91 9.85 -14.73
N LEU A 10 -27.16 10.26 -13.47
CA LEU A 10 -28.11 9.61 -12.55
C LEU A 10 -29.58 9.79 -12.94
N PHE A 11 -29.90 10.71 -13.84
CA PHE A 11 -31.29 11.01 -14.19
C PHE A 11 -31.83 10.24 -15.41
N VAL A 12 -31.05 9.36 -16.05
CA VAL A 12 -31.41 8.86 -17.41
C VAL A 12 -31.56 7.33 -17.51
N ASN A 13 -31.15 6.52 -16.53
CA ASN A 13 -31.31 5.06 -16.62
C ASN A 13 -32.14 4.46 -15.45
N PRO A 14 -33.42 4.06 -15.68
CA PRO A 14 -34.30 3.51 -14.63
C PRO A 14 -33.89 2.11 -14.14
N ASP A 15 -33.00 1.41 -14.85
CA ASP A 15 -32.66 0.00 -14.62
C ASP A 15 -31.64 -0.23 -13.49
N VAL A 16 -30.94 0.83 -13.07
CA VAL A 16 -29.90 0.77 -12.04
C VAL A 16 -30.31 1.52 -10.78
N LYS A 17 -30.01 0.94 -9.61
CA LYS A 17 -30.37 1.51 -8.31
C LYS A 17 -29.15 1.65 -7.41
N TRP A 18 -29.12 2.72 -6.64
CA TRP A 18 -28.07 2.98 -5.66
C TRP A 18 -28.08 1.88 -4.59
N THR A 19 -26.89 1.40 -4.18
CA THR A 19 -26.80 0.23 -3.29
C THR A 19 -25.85 0.44 -2.13
N VAL A 20 -24.63 0.91 -2.40
CA VAL A 20 -23.56 1.01 -1.40
C VAL A 20 -22.52 2.04 -1.84
N PHE A 21 -21.84 2.66 -0.87
CA PHE A 21 -20.71 3.55 -1.14
C PHE A 21 -19.48 3.15 -0.32
N LYS A 22 -18.31 3.63 -0.75
CA LYS A 22 -17.04 3.39 -0.07
C LYS A 22 -16.04 4.50 -0.37
N ASP A 23 -15.18 4.81 0.59
CA ASP A 23 -14.03 5.66 0.33
C ASP A 23 -13.13 5.06 -0.76
N GLY A 24 -12.82 5.84 -1.78
CA GLY A 24 -12.02 5.54 -2.98
C GLY A 24 -10.53 5.30 -2.72
N GLY A 25 -10.14 5.22 -1.45
CA GLY A 25 -8.80 4.82 -1.02
C GLY A 25 -7.73 5.88 -1.26
N LYS A 26 -6.46 5.47 -1.12
CA LYS A 26 -5.28 6.36 -1.24
C LYS A 26 -4.99 6.80 -2.68
N GLU A 27 -5.46 6.06 -3.68
CA GLU A 27 -5.14 6.31 -5.10
C GLU A 27 -5.99 7.44 -5.70
N GLU A 28 -7.27 7.55 -5.32
CA GLU A 28 -8.14 8.61 -5.85
C GLU A 28 -7.94 9.96 -5.18
N LYS A 29 -7.49 9.96 -3.92
CA LYS A 29 -7.07 11.20 -3.22
C LYS A 29 -5.90 11.94 -3.92
N LYS A 30 -5.24 11.29 -4.88
CA LYS A 30 -4.14 11.87 -5.67
C LYS A 30 -4.61 12.49 -7.00
N LYS A 31 -5.84 12.23 -7.47
CA LYS A 31 -6.26 12.61 -8.83
C LYS A 31 -6.79 14.04 -8.94
N SER A 32 -7.46 14.58 -7.92
CA SER A 32 -7.69 16.03 -7.79
C SER A 32 -8.08 16.42 -6.35
N PRO A 33 -7.72 17.62 -5.86
CA PRO A 33 -8.15 18.13 -4.56
C PRO A 33 -9.65 18.42 -4.45
N THR A 34 -10.34 18.53 -5.60
CA THR A 34 -11.75 18.94 -5.73
C THR A 34 -12.70 17.77 -6.01
N SER A 35 -12.20 16.57 -6.34
CA SER A 35 -13.05 15.38 -6.49
C SER A 35 -13.26 14.70 -5.14
N SER A 36 -14.52 14.44 -4.80
CA SER A 36 -14.81 13.66 -3.60
C SER A 36 -14.27 12.25 -3.79
N SER A 37 -13.45 11.79 -2.84
CA SER A 37 -12.88 10.44 -2.89
C SER A 37 -13.93 9.34 -2.70
N VAL A 38 -15.22 9.63 -2.48
CA VAL A 38 -16.24 8.60 -2.22
C VAL A 38 -16.77 8.00 -3.53
N LYS A 39 -16.67 6.66 -3.65
CA LYS A 39 -17.26 5.88 -4.74
C LYS A 39 -18.66 5.41 -4.41
N CYS A 40 -19.57 5.56 -5.37
CA CYS A 40 -20.89 4.95 -5.35
C CYS A 40 -20.95 3.72 -6.23
N PHE A 41 -21.75 2.74 -5.81
CA PHE A 41 -21.98 1.52 -6.55
C PHE A 41 -23.48 1.34 -6.75
N PHE A 42 -23.81 0.99 -7.97
CA PHE A 42 -25.16 0.74 -8.43
C PHE A 42 -25.27 -0.71 -8.86
N ILE A 43 -26.43 -1.29 -8.61
CA ILE A 43 -26.77 -2.62 -9.08
C ILE A 43 -27.98 -2.53 -10.00
N ARG A 44 -28.00 -3.40 -10.99
CA ARG A 44 -29.12 -3.58 -11.88
C ARG A 44 -30.09 -4.58 -11.24
N ILE A 45 -31.35 -4.20 -11.06
CA ILE A 45 -32.41 -5.06 -10.51
C ILE A 45 -33.55 -5.32 -11.52
N HIS A 46 -33.66 -4.45 -12.53
CA HIS A 46 -34.55 -4.59 -13.66
C HIS A 46 -33.78 -4.34 -14.96
N SER A 47 -34.23 -4.92 -16.07
CA SER A 47 -33.69 -4.64 -17.40
C SER A 47 -34.77 -4.90 -18.43
N ASP A 48 -35.08 -3.90 -19.24
CA ASP A 48 -35.99 -4.04 -20.37
C ASP A 48 -35.26 -4.46 -21.66
N ALA A 49 -33.93 -4.63 -21.59
CA ALA A 49 -33.11 -5.01 -22.73
C ALA A 49 -33.48 -6.41 -23.22
N GLN A 50 -33.66 -6.55 -24.54
CA GLN A 50 -34.12 -7.78 -25.17
C GLN A 50 -33.17 -8.97 -24.97
N ILE A 51 -31.87 -8.71 -24.77
CA ILE A 51 -30.86 -9.71 -24.42
C ILE A 51 -31.05 -10.31 -23.02
N ASP A 52 -31.63 -9.53 -22.09
CA ASP A 52 -31.85 -9.95 -20.70
C ASP A 52 -33.22 -10.61 -20.50
N LYS A 53 -34.17 -10.47 -21.45
CA LYS A 53 -35.52 -11.04 -21.36
C LYS A 53 -35.55 -12.58 -21.27
N ASN A 54 -34.48 -13.24 -21.72
CA ASN A 54 -34.39 -14.71 -21.76
C ASN A 54 -33.38 -15.29 -20.76
N VAL A 55 -32.71 -14.46 -19.95
CA VAL A 55 -31.70 -14.94 -18.97
C VAL A 55 -31.96 -14.29 -17.61
N PRO A 56 -32.62 -14.99 -16.67
CA PRO A 56 -32.78 -14.47 -15.31
C PRO A 56 -31.41 -14.34 -14.64
N TYR A 57 -31.08 -13.15 -14.14
CA TYR A 57 -29.89 -12.91 -13.32
C TYR A 57 -30.25 -12.84 -11.84
N VAL A 58 -29.28 -13.10 -10.95
CA VAL A 58 -29.48 -13.36 -9.49
C VAL A 58 -30.31 -12.28 -8.77
N LEU A 59 -30.21 -11.01 -9.21
CA LEU A 59 -30.88 -9.86 -8.62
C LEU A 59 -32.15 -9.41 -9.36
N SER A 60 -32.55 -10.14 -10.41
CA SER A 60 -33.72 -9.79 -11.22
C SER A 60 -34.99 -9.77 -10.36
N ASN A 61 -35.75 -8.68 -10.47
CA ASN A 61 -37.01 -8.44 -9.78
C ASN A 61 -36.92 -8.46 -8.24
N LYS A 62 -35.75 -8.18 -7.68
CA LYS A 62 -35.55 -8.00 -6.23
C LYS A 62 -35.60 -6.53 -5.85
N THR A 63 -36.12 -6.24 -4.67
CA THR A 63 -35.92 -4.93 -4.04
C THR A 63 -34.47 -4.75 -3.61
N ILE A 64 -34.05 -3.51 -3.33
CA ILE A 64 -32.69 -3.26 -2.82
C ILE A 64 -32.50 -3.91 -1.45
N SER A 65 -33.52 -3.85 -0.58
CA SER A 65 -33.50 -4.53 0.72
C SER A 65 -33.27 -6.05 0.56
N GLU A 66 -34.00 -6.70 -0.35
CA GLU A 66 -33.81 -8.12 -0.67
C GLU A 66 -32.42 -8.40 -1.23
N ALA A 67 -31.95 -7.57 -2.17
CA ALA A 67 -30.63 -7.72 -2.77
C ALA A 67 -29.51 -7.62 -1.73
N ARG A 68 -29.60 -6.70 -0.75
CA ARG A 68 -28.62 -6.58 0.33
C ARG A 68 -28.66 -7.79 1.27
N LYS A 69 -29.86 -8.29 1.60
CA LYS A 69 -30.05 -9.47 2.46
C LYS A 69 -29.44 -10.75 1.86
N LEU A 70 -29.32 -10.86 0.53
CA LEU A 70 -28.62 -11.99 -0.10
C LEU A 70 -27.15 -12.09 0.31
N PHE A 71 -26.44 -10.97 0.48
CA PHE A 71 -25.02 -10.98 0.83
C PHE A 71 -24.80 -11.18 2.33
N MET A 72 -25.56 -10.47 3.16
CA MET A 72 -25.48 -10.55 4.61
C MET A 72 -26.72 -9.94 5.27
N HIS A 73 -27.01 -10.33 6.50
CA HIS A 73 -28.11 -9.79 7.29
C HIS A 73 -27.68 -8.50 8.02
N ALA A 74 -27.18 -7.51 7.26
CA ALA A 74 -26.59 -6.27 7.79
C ALA A 74 -27.55 -5.44 8.66
N HIS A 75 -28.86 -5.63 8.50
CA HIS A 75 -29.89 -4.94 9.29
C HIS A 75 -29.79 -5.28 10.79
N THR A 76 -29.23 -6.44 11.14
CA THR A 76 -29.04 -6.89 12.54
C THR A 76 -28.00 -6.09 13.34
N VAL A 77 -27.23 -5.19 12.71
CA VAL A 77 -26.19 -4.43 13.40
C VAL A 77 -26.77 -3.26 14.20
N SER A 78 -25.99 -2.68 15.12
CA SER A 78 -26.51 -1.71 16.08
C SER A 78 -26.82 -0.29 15.57
N SER A 79 -26.47 0.06 14.32
CA SER A 79 -26.70 1.41 13.77
C SER A 79 -26.56 1.46 12.25
N VAL A 80 -27.19 2.45 11.60
CA VAL A 80 -27.09 2.68 10.15
C VAL A 80 -25.65 2.93 9.67
N ALA A 81 -24.84 3.66 10.45
CA ALA A 81 -23.43 3.85 10.12
C ALA A 81 -22.63 2.54 10.15
N ASN A 82 -22.91 1.67 11.13
CA ASN A 82 -22.31 0.34 11.21
C ASN A 82 -22.81 -0.55 10.06
N TYR A 83 -24.10 -0.44 9.68
CA TYR A 83 -24.69 -1.12 8.53
C TYR A 83 -23.86 -0.85 7.27
N MET A 84 -23.67 0.42 6.90
CA MET A 84 -22.94 0.77 5.69
C MET A 84 -21.47 0.34 5.77
N ALA A 85 -20.83 0.51 6.94
CA ALA A 85 -19.46 0.07 7.15
C ALA A 85 -19.29 -1.45 6.96
N ARG A 86 -20.24 -2.28 7.41
CA ARG A 86 -20.22 -3.74 7.21
C ARG A 86 -20.58 -4.13 5.79
N PHE A 87 -21.61 -3.50 5.24
CA PHE A 87 -22.06 -3.81 3.89
C PHE A 87 -20.99 -3.51 2.83
N SER A 88 -20.19 -2.46 3.02
CA SER A 88 -19.04 -2.13 2.15
C SER A 88 -17.93 -3.20 2.07
N LEU A 89 -18.00 -4.26 2.90
CA LEU A 89 -17.08 -5.40 2.83
C LEU A 89 -17.20 -6.16 1.52
N ILE A 90 -18.39 -6.22 0.90
CA ILE A 90 -18.62 -6.86 -0.41
C ILE A 90 -17.84 -6.18 -1.55
N LEU A 91 -17.42 -4.93 -1.32
CA LEU A 91 -16.61 -4.14 -2.26
C LEU A 91 -15.12 -4.33 -2.02
N SER A 92 -14.70 -5.39 -1.33
CA SER A 92 -13.29 -5.70 -1.17
C SER A 92 -12.74 -6.20 -2.51
N LYS A 93 -11.51 -5.83 -2.86
CA LYS A 93 -10.81 -6.48 -3.96
C LYS A 93 -10.32 -7.84 -3.46
N THR A 94 -10.91 -8.92 -3.95
CA THR A 94 -10.71 -10.27 -3.40
C THR A 94 -10.54 -11.29 -4.53
N TYR A 95 -9.95 -12.43 -4.18
CA TYR A 95 -9.97 -13.65 -4.99
C TYR A 95 -11.00 -14.60 -4.37
N SER A 96 -12.06 -14.97 -5.09
CA SER A 96 -13.03 -15.95 -4.60
C SER A 96 -12.42 -17.34 -4.65
N LEU A 97 -12.35 -18.01 -3.51
CA LEU A 97 -11.85 -19.37 -3.42
C LEU A 97 -12.93 -20.34 -3.93
N ASP A 98 -12.55 -21.24 -4.84
CA ASP A 98 -13.45 -22.26 -5.38
C ASP A 98 -13.64 -23.41 -4.37
N ILE A 99 -14.62 -23.24 -3.49
CA ILE A 99 -15.01 -24.22 -2.48
C ILE A 99 -16.52 -24.33 -2.38
N ASP A 100 -17.01 -25.56 -2.24
CA ASP A 100 -18.38 -25.82 -1.87
C ASP A 100 -18.56 -25.65 -0.36
N LEU A 101 -19.03 -24.46 0.04
CA LEU A 101 -19.29 -24.10 1.43
C LEU A 101 -20.40 -24.95 2.09
N SER A 102 -21.27 -25.61 1.32
CA SER A 102 -22.29 -26.51 1.88
C SER A 102 -21.68 -27.79 2.46
N SER A 103 -20.48 -28.18 1.97
CA SER A 103 -19.72 -29.33 2.44
C SER A 103 -18.70 -28.99 3.54
N VAL A 104 -18.60 -27.72 3.94
CA VAL A 104 -17.62 -27.23 4.92
C VAL A 104 -18.29 -27.05 6.27
N THR A 105 -17.64 -27.55 7.32
CA THR A 105 -18.11 -27.36 8.70
C THR A 105 -17.49 -26.10 9.28
N MET A 106 -18.32 -25.19 9.77
CA MET A 106 -17.90 -23.94 10.40
C MET A 106 -18.23 -23.96 11.89
N HIS A 107 -17.21 -23.89 12.73
CA HIS A 107 -17.36 -23.72 14.18
C HIS A 107 -17.11 -22.27 14.57
N ILE A 108 -18.01 -21.69 15.37
CA ILE A 108 -17.75 -20.43 16.07
C ILE A 108 -17.20 -20.78 17.44
N ILE A 109 -16.02 -20.27 17.75
CA ILE A 109 -15.28 -20.50 19.00
C ILE A 109 -15.08 -19.17 19.75
N GLU A 110 -14.98 -19.23 21.07
CA GLU A 110 -14.76 -18.03 21.89
C GLU A 110 -13.40 -17.41 21.61
N ASP A 111 -13.27 -16.10 21.82
CA ASP A 111 -11.98 -15.43 21.82
C ASP A 111 -11.12 -15.82 23.04
N GLU A 112 -9.80 -15.86 22.86
CA GLU A 112 -8.87 -15.96 23.99
C GLU A 112 -8.65 -14.58 24.59
N TYR A 113 -8.92 -14.43 25.89
CA TYR A 113 -8.85 -13.15 26.58
C TYR A 113 -7.49 -12.94 27.24
N CYS A 114 -7.05 -11.68 27.32
CA CYS A 114 -5.87 -11.32 28.10
C CYS A 114 -6.17 -11.47 29.59
N LEU A 115 -5.29 -12.19 30.30
CA LEU A 115 -5.41 -12.45 31.72
C LEU A 115 -4.34 -11.70 32.52
N ASP A 116 -4.68 -11.25 33.73
CA ASP A 116 -3.71 -10.74 34.69
C ASP A 116 -2.93 -11.88 35.38
N GLU A 117 -2.02 -11.53 36.28
CA GLU A 117 -1.21 -12.48 37.06
C GLU A 117 -2.05 -13.41 37.98
N HIS A 118 -3.33 -13.10 38.18
CA HIS A 118 -4.27 -13.87 38.98
C HIS A 118 -5.27 -14.67 38.12
N GLY A 119 -5.13 -14.62 36.79
CA GLY A 119 -6.03 -15.32 35.86
C GLY A 119 -7.35 -14.61 35.58
N ASN A 120 -7.52 -13.35 35.99
CA ASN A 120 -8.72 -12.57 35.70
C ASN A 120 -8.60 -11.86 34.35
N ARG A 121 -9.73 -11.68 33.64
CA ARG A 121 -9.76 -10.94 32.37
C ARG A 121 -9.36 -9.49 32.59
N ILE A 122 -8.45 -8.99 31.76
CA ILE A 122 -8.06 -7.59 31.74
C ILE A 122 -9.08 -6.81 30.89
N TYR A 123 -9.60 -5.71 31.43
CA TYR A 123 -10.56 -4.86 30.73
C TYR A 123 -9.93 -3.53 30.29
N ARG A 124 -10.33 -3.04 29.12
CA ARG A 124 -10.08 -1.69 28.62
C ARG A 124 -11.37 -1.14 28.04
N ASP A 125 -11.74 0.08 28.42
CA ASP A 125 -12.99 0.74 27.98
C ASP A 125 -14.26 -0.12 28.21
N GLY A 126 -14.29 -0.83 29.35
CA GLY A 126 -15.40 -1.73 29.70
C GLY A 126 -15.49 -3.01 28.86
N LYS A 127 -14.49 -3.30 28.03
CA LYS A 127 -14.41 -4.53 27.22
C LYS A 127 -13.20 -5.37 27.60
N PRO A 128 -13.32 -6.70 27.65
CA PRO A 128 -12.17 -7.55 27.88
C PRO A 128 -11.20 -7.45 26.70
N LEU A 129 -9.90 -7.38 26.99
CA LEU A 129 -8.85 -7.44 25.99
C LEU A 129 -8.74 -8.85 25.43
N ILE A 130 -8.51 -8.96 24.12
CA ILE A 130 -8.53 -10.20 23.37
C ILE A 130 -7.15 -10.45 22.74
N HIS A 131 -6.60 -11.65 22.93
CA HIS A 131 -5.35 -12.10 22.29
C HIS A 131 -5.56 -12.51 20.82
N THR A 132 -6.70 -13.12 20.50
CA THR A 132 -6.99 -13.71 19.18
C THR A 132 -7.83 -12.82 18.26
N ASP A 133 -7.88 -11.50 18.48
CA ASP A 133 -8.81 -10.60 17.81
C ASP A 133 -8.64 -10.69 16.28
N GLY A 134 -9.68 -11.22 15.63
CA GLY A 134 -9.71 -11.33 14.19
C GLY A 134 -8.90 -12.49 13.59
N THR A 135 -8.48 -13.48 14.38
CA THR A 135 -7.69 -14.64 13.90
C THR A 135 -8.33 -15.98 14.28
N GLY A 136 -8.68 -16.77 13.26
CA GLY A 136 -9.23 -18.12 13.40
C GLY A 136 -8.36 -19.17 12.69
N PHE A 137 -8.90 -20.38 12.50
CA PHE A 137 -8.21 -21.48 11.86
C PHE A 137 -8.94 -22.02 10.64
N ILE A 138 -8.17 -22.53 9.67
CA ILE A 138 -8.63 -23.23 8.48
C ILE A 138 -7.90 -24.56 8.35
N SER A 139 -8.60 -25.61 7.92
CA SER A 139 -7.99 -26.91 7.63
C SER A 139 -7.04 -26.82 6.44
N GLU A 140 -6.00 -27.66 6.43
CA GLU A 140 -4.95 -27.62 5.42
C GLU A 140 -5.49 -27.88 4.00
N ASP A 141 -6.45 -28.79 3.84
CA ASP A 141 -7.05 -29.14 2.55
C ASP A 141 -7.76 -27.96 1.88
N LEU A 142 -8.44 -27.11 2.66
CA LEU A 142 -9.08 -25.89 2.15
C LEU A 142 -8.06 -24.81 1.84
N ALA A 143 -7.04 -24.66 2.70
CA ALA A 143 -5.97 -23.69 2.48
C ALA A 143 -5.14 -23.99 1.24
N LEU A 144 -4.92 -25.28 0.94
CA LEU A 144 -4.21 -25.73 -0.26
C LEU A 144 -4.87 -25.25 -1.55
N LYS A 145 -6.20 -25.11 -1.58
CA LYS A 145 -6.92 -24.58 -2.75
C LYS A 145 -6.59 -23.11 -3.04
N CYS A 146 -6.00 -22.40 -2.10
CA CYS A 146 -5.63 -21.01 -2.28
C CYS A 146 -4.38 -20.89 -3.18
N PRO A 147 -4.41 -20.04 -4.23
CA PRO A 147 -3.23 -19.83 -5.04
C PRO A 147 -2.13 -19.12 -4.23
N LYS A 148 -0.87 -19.46 -4.53
CA LYS A 148 0.30 -18.79 -3.95
C LYS A 148 0.32 -17.31 -4.34
N ASN A 149 0.94 -16.48 -3.50
CA ASN A 149 1.31 -15.11 -3.82
C ASN A 149 0.14 -14.16 -4.12
N LEU A 150 -0.96 -14.27 -3.36
CA LEU A 150 -2.07 -13.33 -3.43
C LEU A 150 -1.76 -12.02 -2.68
N HIS A 151 -2.04 -10.90 -3.33
CA HIS A 151 -2.03 -9.57 -2.71
C HIS A 151 -3.14 -8.69 -3.30
N GLY A 152 -4.04 -8.18 -2.44
CA GLY A 152 -5.15 -7.33 -2.87
C GLY A 152 -6.13 -8.03 -3.82
N GLY A 153 -6.33 -9.33 -3.63
CA GLY A 153 -7.18 -10.18 -4.47
C GLY A 153 -6.58 -10.56 -5.84
N LYS A 154 -5.33 -10.17 -6.13
CA LYS A 154 -4.65 -10.52 -7.38
C LYS A 154 -3.52 -11.50 -7.11
N ARG A 155 -3.34 -12.47 -8.02
CA ARG A 155 -2.16 -13.33 -8.05
C ARG A 155 -0.98 -12.49 -8.54
N ILE A 156 0.06 -12.40 -7.74
CA ILE A 156 1.34 -11.86 -8.20
C ILE A 156 1.98 -12.98 -9.04
N LYS A 157 2.34 -12.69 -10.30
CA LYS A 157 3.06 -13.67 -11.14
C LYS A 157 4.46 -13.91 -10.53
N ASP A 158 5.00 -15.12 -10.70
CA ASP A 158 6.37 -15.41 -10.22
C ASP A 158 7.42 -14.54 -10.94
N GLU A 159 7.12 -14.05 -12.14
CA GLU A 159 7.91 -13.04 -12.87
C GLU A 159 7.77 -11.64 -12.27
N ASP A 160 6.60 -11.26 -11.72
CA ASP A 160 6.46 -10.00 -10.97
C ASP A 160 7.16 -10.09 -9.62
N ILE A 161 7.22 -11.30 -9.03
CA ILE A 161 8.10 -11.61 -7.90
C ILE A 161 9.52 -11.46 -8.38
N GLU A 162 9.94 -12.00 -9.52
CA GLU A 162 11.26 -11.73 -10.07
C GLU A 162 11.47 -10.28 -10.50
N VAL A 163 10.49 -9.45 -10.84
CA VAL A 163 10.69 -8.01 -11.13
C VAL A 163 10.68 -7.18 -9.83
N LEU A 164 10.01 -7.66 -8.79
CA LEU A 164 10.05 -7.13 -7.41
C LEU A 164 11.28 -7.59 -6.61
N HIS A 165 11.80 -8.79 -6.88
CA HIS A 165 12.94 -9.46 -6.26
C HIS A 165 14.22 -9.30 -7.09
N ASN A 166 14.10 -9.16 -8.42
CA ASN A 166 15.03 -8.39 -9.25
C ASN A 166 14.86 -6.89 -9.00
N ARG A 167 14.41 -6.50 -7.80
CA ARG A 167 14.68 -5.19 -7.24
C ARG A 167 15.55 -5.15 -6.00
N ASP A 168 15.90 -6.28 -5.39
CA ASP A 168 16.93 -6.35 -4.34
C ASP A 168 16.83 -7.73 -3.65
N GLU A 169 17.69 -8.69 -3.98
CA GLU A 169 18.26 -9.61 -2.97
C GLU A 169 19.37 -10.45 -3.61
N ALA A 170 20.61 -10.19 -3.16
CA ALA A 170 21.55 -11.27 -2.94
C ALA A 170 21.49 -11.56 -1.43
N GLU A 171 21.30 -12.85 -1.13
CA GLU A 171 21.58 -13.52 0.14
C GLU A 171 20.61 -13.29 1.31
N ASP A 172 19.63 -14.20 1.42
CA ASP A 172 19.64 -15.26 2.45
C ASP A 172 18.50 -16.26 2.19
N SER A 173 18.83 -17.45 1.70
CA SER A 173 17.92 -18.59 1.76
C SER A 173 18.68 -19.78 2.34
N VAL A 174 18.31 -20.14 3.56
CA VAL A 174 18.57 -21.47 4.13
C VAL A 174 17.95 -22.52 3.20
N MET A 175 18.68 -23.62 3.05
CA MET A 175 18.44 -24.70 2.10
C MET A 175 17.03 -25.28 2.20
N GLU A 176 16.29 -25.25 1.10
CA GLU A 176 15.42 -26.35 0.71
C GLU A 176 16.00 -26.96 -0.56
N THR A 177 16.49 -28.18 -0.43
CA THR A 177 17.02 -29.00 -1.51
C THR A 177 15.91 -29.21 -2.53
N LYS A 178 16.01 -28.61 -3.71
CA LYS A 178 15.15 -28.95 -4.85
C LYS A 178 15.52 -30.35 -5.34
N GLU A 179 14.88 -31.37 -4.77
CA GLU A 179 14.74 -32.63 -5.48
C GLU A 179 13.74 -32.42 -6.62
N GLN A 180 14.18 -32.78 -7.83
CA GLN A 180 13.33 -32.80 -9.02
C GLN A 180 12.26 -33.88 -8.83
N GLY A 181 11.04 -33.46 -8.53
CA GLY A 181 9.88 -34.34 -8.49
C GLY A 181 8.64 -33.61 -7.97
N MET A 182 7.61 -33.51 -8.81
CA MET A 182 6.21 -33.20 -8.43
C MET A 182 6.03 -31.96 -7.52
N GLU A 183 5.80 -30.79 -8.10
CA GLU A 183 5.64 -29.52 -7.37
C GLU A 183 4.46 -29.60 -6.37
N SER A 184 4.76 -30.01 -5.13
CA SER A 184 3.77 -30.11 -4.08
C SER A 184 3.23 -28.71 -3.79
N GLN A 185 1.92 -28.53 -3.98
CA GLN A 185 1.22 -27.31 -3.62
C GLN A 185 1.43 -27.08 -2.11
N VAL A 186 2.18 -26.04 -1.74
CA VAL A 186 2.38 -25.65 -0.34
C VAL A 186 1.31 -24.64 0.02
N SER A 187 0.53 -24.91 1.07
CA SER A 187 -0.50 -24.00 1.57
C SER A 187 0.13 -22.72 2.16
N PRO A 188 -0.52 -21.55 2.01
CA PRO A 188 -0.10 -20.36 2.73
C PRO A 188 -0.27 -20.56 4.24
N LEU A 189 0.63 -20.03 5.08
CA LEU A 189 0.51 -20.13 6.53
C LEU A 189 -0.65 -19.29 7.10
N LEU A 190 -0.82 -18.08 6.55
CA LEU A 190 -1.83 -17.12 6.98
C LEU A 190 -2.60 -16.59 5.78
N MET A 191 -3.92 -16.46 5.91
CA MET A 191 -4.80 -15.96 4.85
C MET A 191 -5.69 -14.84 5.40
N GLN A 192 -5.58 -13.63 4.87
CA GLN A 192 -6.57 -12.59 5.16
C GLN A 192 -7.82 -12.85 4.33
N PHE A 193 -9.01 -12.89 4.93
CA PHE A 193 -10.22 -13.31 4.21
C PHE A 193 -11.46 -12.50 4.59
N ARG A 194 -12.51 -12.67 3.79
CA ARG A 194 -13.90 -12.22 3.97
C ARG A 194 -14.73 -13.47 3.71
N LEU A 195 -15.64 -13.82 4.61
CA LEU A 195 -16.52 -14.97 4.45
C LEU A 195 -17.96 -14.48 4.57
N PHE A 196 -18.74 -14.73 3.53
CA PHE A 196 -20.19 -14.55 3.50
C PHE A 196 -20.80 -15.94 3.47
N ASN A 197 -21.63 -16.27 4.46
CA ASN A 197 -22.23 -17.59 4.55
C ASN A 197 -23.54 -17.53 5.33
N SER A 198 -24.67 -17.90 4.71
CA SER A 198 -25.97 -17.99 5.39
C SER A 198 -26.34 -16.72 6.17
N GLY A 199 -26.06 -15.54 5.60
CA GLY A 199 -26.35 -14.23 6.20
C GLY A 199 -25.27 -13.71 7.15
N TYR A 200 -24.26 -14.51 7.51
CA TYR A 200 -23.07 -14.03 8.22
C TYR A 200 -22.20 -13.16 7.31
N ALA A 201 -21.56 -12.15 7.91
CA ALA A 201 -20.38 -11.52 7.34
C ALA A 201 -19.22 -11.60 8.33
N ILE A 202 -18.19 -12.34 7.97
CA ILE A 202 -17.04 -12.67 8.81
C ILE A 202 -15.78 -12.08 8.16
N LYS A 203 -14.96 -11.41 8.98
CA LYS A 203 -13.72 -10.78 8.53
C LYS A 203 -12.61 -11.07 9.53
N GLY A 204 -11.49 -11.57 9.02
CA GLY A 204 -10.30 -11.77 9.81
C GLY A 204 -9.15 -12.37 9.01
N THR A 205 -8.33 -13.12 9.72
CA THR A 205 -7.28 -13.97 9.16
C THR A 205 -7.51 -15.41 9.58
N PHE A 206 -7.17 -16.34 8.70
CA PHE A 206 -7.08 -17.76 9.01
C PHE A 206 -5.63 -18.17 9.10
N LEU A 207 -5.27 -18.84 10.18
CA LEU A 207 -4.03 -19.59 10.31
C LEU A 207 -4.29 -21.06 9.91
N VAL A 208 -3.41 -21.64 9.10
CA VAL A 208 -3.56 -23.05 8.73
C VAL A 208 -3.25 -23.92 9.92
N ASN A 209 -4.19 -24.81 10.25
CA ASN A 209 -4.02 -25.80 11.30
C ASN A 209 -4.17 -27.21 10.71
N LYS A 210 -3.05 -27.94 10.66
CA LYS A 210 -2.97 -29.30 10.11
C LYS A 210 -3.64 -30.36 10.98
N MET A 211 -4.00 -30.01 12.22
CA MET A 211 -4.69 -30.90 13.15
C MET A 211 -6.21 -30.80 13.04
N LEU A 212 -6.74 -29.91 12.19
CA LEU A 212 -8.18 -29.85 11.95
C LEU A 212 -8.61 -30.96 11.00
N ASP A 213 -9.81 -31.47 11.25
CA ASP A 213 -10.48 -32.35 10.31
C ASP A 213 -10.62 -31.65 8.94
N PRO A 214 -10.53 -32.39 7.83
CA PRO A 214 -10.71 -31.82 6.49
C PRO A 214 -12.02 -31.04 6.37
N LYS A 215 -12.03 -30.02 5.52
CA LYS A 215 -13.19 -29.14 5.29
C LYS A 215 -13.71 -28.43 6.54
N THR A 216 -12.82 -27.88 7.37
CA THR A 216 -13.20 -27.22 8.63
C THR A 216 -12.73 -25.77 8.71
N PHE A 217 -13.63 -24.89 9.20
CA PHE A 217 -13.31 -23.55 9.67
C PHE A 217 -13.52 -23.46 11.19
N MET A 218 -12.61 -22.79 11.88
CA MET A 218 -12.83 -22.30 13.24
C MET A 218 -12.74 -20.79 13.25
N VAL A 219 -13.87 -20.13 13.48
CA VAL A 219 -14.00 -18.67 13.47
C VAL A 219 -14.19 -18.18 14.90
N ARG A 220 -13.48 -17.12 15.29
CA ARG A 220 -13.65 -16.49 16.61
C ARG A 220 -14.83 -15.51 16.61
N ASP A 221 -15.47 -15.31 17.76
CA ASP A 221 -16.55 -14.32 17.92
C ASP A 221 -16.17 -12.92 17.42
N SER A 222 -14.95 -12.46 17.73
CA SER A 222 -14.40 -11.18 17.26
C SER A 222 -14.39 -11.04 15.73
N MET A 223 -14.33 -12.14 14.97
CA MET A 223 -14.32 -12.13 13.51
C MET A 223 -15.70 -11.89 12.90
N VAL A 224 -16.76 -12.22 13.63
CA VAL A 224 -18.16 -12.07 13.18
C VAL A 224 -18.53 -10.60 13.21
N LYS A 225 -18.76 -10.00 12.03
CA LYS A 225 -19.11 -8.58 11.90
C LYS A 225 -20.61 -8.37 11.72
N VAL A 226 -21.31 -9.37 11.19
CA VAL A 226 -22.77 -9.44 11.03
C VAL A 226 -23.21 -10.86 11.37
N LYS A 227 -24.23 -10.99 12.21
CA LYS A 227 -24.88 -12.27 12.55
C LYS A 227 -26.11 -12.47 11.66
N PRO A 228 -26.52 -13.71 11.38
CA PRO A 228 -27.74 -13.96 10.63
C PRO A 228 -28.96 -13.55 11.47
N ASP A 229 -29.93 -12.95 10.81
CA ASP A 229 -31.30 -12.86 11.31
C ASP A 229 -31.92 -14.27 11.41
N PRO A 230 -32.35 -14.72 12.61
CA PRO A 230 -33.00 -16.00 12.80
C PRO A 230 -34.27 -16.18 11.96
N SER A 231 -34.98 -15.10 11.63
CA SER A 231 -36.21 -15.15 10.83
C SER A 231 -35.96 -15.40 9.34
N LEU A 232 -34.72 -15.24 8.88
CA LEU A 232 -34.33 -15.34 7.46
C LEU A 232 -33.37 -16.52 7.20
N LEU A 233 -33.24 -17.47 8.12
CA LEU A 233 -32.29 -18.58 7.98
C LEU A 233 -32.56 -19.48 6.75
N ASN A 234 -33.81 -19.58 6.33
CA ASN A 234 -34.22 -20.36 5.16
C ASN A 234 -34.15 -19.56 3.85
N ASN A 235 -33.83 -18.26 3.92
CA ASN A 235 -33.76 -17.44 2.73
C ASN A 235 -32.48 -17.75 1.93
N PRO A 236 -32.54 -17.69 0.59
CA PRO A 236 -31.35 -17.87 -0.23
C PRO A 236 -30.34 -16.77 0.08
N THR A 237 -29.07 -17.16 0.18
CA THR A 237 -27.93 -16.26 0.42
C THR A 237 -26.80 -16.60 -0.56
N ILE A 238 -25.96 -15.60 -0.83
CA ILE A 238 -24.75 -15.76 -1.62
C ILE A 238 -23.63 -16.09 -0.65
N ASN A 239 -23.10 -17.31 -0.80
CA ASN A 239 -22.02 -17.81 0.06
C ASN A 239 -20.70 -17.74 -0.71
N SER A 240 -19.67 -17.15 -0.10
CA SER A 240 -18.34 -17.06 -0.69
C SER A 240 -17.25 -16.96 0.38
N LEU A 241 -16.13 -17.64 0.14
CA LEU A 241 -14.87 -17.38 0.86
C LEU A 241 -13.95 -16.58 -0.05
N GLU A 242 -13.69 -15.35 0.35
CA GLU A 242 -12.95 -14.38 -0.44
C GLU A 242 -11.59 -14.07 0.19
N VAL A 243 -10.52 -14.26 -0.57
CA VAL A 243 -9.13 -14.11 -0.11
C VAL A 243 -8.55 -12.75 -0.49
N ILE A 244 -8.07 -12.09 0.56
CA ILE A 244 -7.31 -10.85 0.69
C ILE A 244 -5.95 -10.85 0.02
N GLY A 245 -5.13 -11.59 0.74
CA GLY A 245 -3.74 -11.81 0.53
C GLY A 245 -3.33 -12.91 1.47
N THR A 246 -2.22 -13.51 1.13
CA THR A 246 -1.65 -14.66 1.82
C THR A 246 -0.36 -14.24 2.51
N SER A 247 0.13 -15.06 3.43
CA SER A 247 1.48 -14.94 3.96
C SER A 247 2.46 -15.10 2.80
N ASN A 248 3.14 -14.00 2.48
CA ASN A 248 4.17 -13.95 1.47
C ASN A 248 5.52 -13.67 2.13
N ARG A 249 6.63 -13.88 1.41
CA ARG A 249 7.95 -13.50 1.91
C ARG A 249 7.95 -12.02 2.34
N PRO A 250 8.45 -11.69 3.54
CA PRO A 250 8.49 -10.31 4.02
C PRO A 250 9.23 -9.42 3.03
N LYS A 251 8.66 -8.25 2.72
CA LYS A 251 9.36 -7.22 1.96
C LYS A 251 10.32 -6.46 2.87
N LYS A 252 11.34 -5.86 2.27
CA LYS A 252 12.22 -4.91 2.95
C LYS A 252 11.40 -3.78 3.60
N ALA A 253 11.64 -3.55 4.89
CA ALA A 253 10.99 -2.50 5.66
C ALA A 253 11.86 -1.23 5.71
N TYR A 254 11.22 -0.07 5.86
CA TYR A 254 11.90 1.23 5.95
C TYR A 254 11.46 1.97 7.20
N LEU A 255 12.34 2.83 7.72
CA LEU A 255 12.02 3.71 8.82
C LEU A 255 11.17 4.88 8.31
N SER A 256 9.98 5.04 8.89
CA SER A 256 9.14 6.21 8.62
C SER A 256 9.52 7.39 9.51
N ARG A 257 9.21 8.62 9.09
CA ARG A 257 9.38 9.84 9.90
C ARG A 257 8.75 9.69 11.30
N ASN A 258 7.55 9.12 11.38
CA ASN A 258 6.85 8.88 12.64
C ASN A 258 7.61 7.90 13.54
N LEU A 259 8.13 6.81 12.96
CA LEU A 259 8.89 5.81 13.71
C LEU A 259 10.22 6.38 14.21
N ILE A 260 10.92 7.17 13.39
CA ILE A 260 12.16 7.85 13.81
C ILE A 260 11.89 8.80 14.98
N ALA A 261 10.82 9.61 14.90
CA ALA A 261 10.45 10.51 15.99
C ALA A 261 10.12 9.75 17.29
N LEU A 262 9.37 8.66 17.20
CA LEU A 262 9.03 7.81 18.36
C LEU A 262 10.26 7.10 18.95
N LEU A 263 11.16 6.60 18.12
CA LEU A 263 12.40 5.96 18.59
C LEU A 263 13.34 6.99 19.23
N SER A 264 13.45 8.19 18.67
CA SER A 264 14.19 9.31 19.27
C SER A 264 13.59 9.71 20.63
N TYR A 265 12.26 9.81 20.72
CA TYR A 265 11.55 9.99 21.99
C TYR A 265 11.85 8.87 23.00
N GLY A 266 11.88 7.62 22.52
CA GLY A 266 12.28 6.44 23.28
C GLY A 266 13.77 6.37 23.60
N GLY A 267 14.56 7.42 23.39
CA GLY A 267 15.97 7.49 23.81
C GLY A 267 16.98 6.93 22.82
N VAL A 268 16.57 6.53 21.61
CA VAL A 268 17.51 6.13 20.56
C VAL A 268 18.33 7.37 20.11
N PRO A 269 19.68 7.33 20.18
CA PRO A 269 20.51 8.48 19.88
C PRO A 269 20.37 8.98 18.44
N ASN A 270 20.36 10.30 18.23
CA ASN A 270 20.34 10.92 16.88
C ASN A 270 21.43 10.36 15.95
N LYS A 271 22.64 10.15 16.49
CA LYS A 271 23.78 9.56 15.75
C LYS A 271 23.49 8.18 15.16
N PHE A 272 22.59 7.39 15.75
CA PHE A 272 22.18 6.10 15.21
C PHE A 272 21.49 6.29 13.85
N PHE A 273 20.52 7.20 13.77
CA PHE A 273 19.80 7.48 12.52
C PHE A 273 20.70 8.13 11.48
N ILE A 274 21.58 9.06 11.89
CA ILE A 274 22.56 9.66 10.98
C ILE A 274 23.54 8.60 10.44
N GLY A 275 24.01 7.66 11.27
CA GLY A 275 24.86 6.57 10.82
C GLY A 275 24.17 5.64 9.81
N LEU A 276 22.87 5.37 10.01
CA LEU A 276 22.06 4.64 9.03
C LEU A 276 21.92 5.41 7.71
N LEU A 277 21.66 6.71 7.78
CA LEU A 277 21.57 7.58 6.61
C LEU A 277 22.90 7.62 5.84
N GLU A 278 24.01 7.87 6.51
CA GLU A 278 25.32 7.92 5.88
C GLU A 278 25.71 6.60 5.21
N LYS A 279 25.36 5.47 5.85
CA LYS A 279 25.56 4.16 5.24
C LYS A 279 24.74 4.03 3.96
N ALA A 280 23.47 4.43 3.98
CA ALA A 280 22.61 4.44 2.80
C ALA A 280 23.15 5.36 1.69
N LEU A 281 23.65 6.55 2.04
CA LEU A 281 24.26 7.49 1.11
C LEU A 281 25.55 6.92 0.49
N ARG A 282 26.43 6.29 1.29
CA ARG A 282 27.65 5.64 0.78
C ARG A 282 27.36 4.46 -0.14
N GLU A 283 26.39 3.62 0.22
CA GLU A 283 25.94 2.51 -0.64
C GLU A 283 25.39 3.04 -1.97
N THR A 284 24.65 4.13 -1.92
CA THR A 284 24.14 4.83 -3.11
C THR A 284 25.30 5.39 -3.94
N HIS A 285 26.28 6.02 -3.31
CA HIS A 285 27.47 6.58 -3.97
C HIS A 285 28.34 5.52 -4.65
N GLY A 286 28.53 4.37 -3.99
CA GLY A 286 29.30 3.24 -4.52
C GLY A 286 28.68 2.63 -5.77
N ALA A 287 27.35 2.67 -5.92
CA ALA A 287 26.66 2.24 -7.13
C ALA A 287 27.02 3.08 -8.37
N PHE A 288 27.47 4.33 -8.20
CA PHE A 288 27.87 5.21 -9.30
C PHE A 288 29.37 5.16 -9.65
N SER A 289 30.21 4.53 -8.81
CA SER A 289 31.68 4.55 -8.98
C SER A 289 32.31 3.18 -9.25
N ASN A 290 31.55 2.08 -9.16
CA ASN A 290 32.08 0.74 -9.37
C ASN A 290 31.14 -0.08 -10.27
N LYS A 291 31.69 -0.63 -11.37
CA LYS A 291 30.98 -1.43 -12.38
C LYS A 291 30.19 -2.60 -11.78
N LEU A 292 30.69 -3.25 -10.74
CA LEU A 292 29.99 -4.33 -10.02
C LEU A 292 28.96 -3.81 -9.00
N ALA A 293 29.17 -2.61 -8.45
CA ALA A 293 28.22 -1.96 -7.57
C ALA A 293 27.06 -1.30 -8.33
N ALA A 294 27.26 -0.87 -9.58
CA ALA A 294 26.21 -0.41 -10.49
C ALA A 294 25.26 -1.54 -10.89
N ILE A 295 25.80 -2.75 -11.13
CA ILE A 295 25.03 -3.96 -11.40
C ILE A 295 24.26 -4.42 -10.15
N ARG A 296 24.82 -4.24 -8.94
CA ARG A 296 24.16 -4.55 -7.65
C ARG A 296 23.20 -3.46 -7.17
N GLY A 297 23.44 -2.21 -7.53
CA GLY A 297 22.72 -1.00 -7.15
C GLY A 297 21.66 -0.66 -8.19
N ARG A 298 20.58 -1.43 -8.20
CA ARG A 298 19.43 -1.20 -9.09
C ARG A 298 18.92 0.24 -8.96
N TRP A 299 18.46 0.86 -10.02
CA TRP A 299 18.09 2.28 -10.03
C TRP A 299 16.68 2.53 -9.47
N CYS A 300 16.59 3.37 -8.44
CA CYS A 300 15.41 4.17 -8.15
C CYS A 300 15.61 5.53 -8.82
N SER A 301 14.54 6.08 -9.40
CA SER A 301 14.45 7.47 -9.82
C SER A 301 14.96 8.41 -8.71
N PHE A 302 15.60 9.51 -9.13
CA PHE A 302 16.28 10.54 -8.33
C PHE A 302 15.49 11.08 -7.10
N ASN A 303 14.21 10.75 -6.97
CA ASN A 303 13.33 11.11 -5.87
C ASN A 303 13.30 10.12 -4.68
N CYS A 304 14.06 9.02 -4.70
CA CYS A 304 14.00 8.00 -3.65
C CYS A 304 15.33 7.78 -2.90
N LEU A 305 15.93 8.86 -2.40
CA LEU A 305 17.06 8.79 -1.46
C LEU A 305 16.65 8.29 -0.05
N TYR A 306 15.37 7.98 0.17
CA TYR A 306 14.81 7.65 1.48
C TYR A 306 14.67 6.13 1.75
N CYS A 307 15.00 5.25 0.79
CA CYS A 307 14.52 3.87 0.83
C CYS A 307 15.60 2.79 0.68
N ARG A 308 16.80 2.89 1.27
CA ARG A 308 17.76 1.75 1.25
C ARG A 308 18.58 1.57 2.51
N THR A 309 18.32 0.47 3.23
CA THR A 309 19.28 -0.14 4.17
C THR A 309 19.15 -1.68 4.09
N ARG A 310 20.24 -2.41 3.76
CA ARG A 310 20.26 -3.90 3.64
C ARG A 310 20.61 -4.63 4.95
N GLY A 311 19.85 -5.69 5.25
CA GLY A 311 20.27 -7.08 5.55
C GLY A 311 21.25 -7.36 6.70
N LEU A 312 22.55 -7.40 6.44
CA LEU A 312 23.52 -7.92 7.42
C LEU A 312 23.84 -6.96 8.57
N ALA A 313 23.48 -5.68 8.45
CA ALA A 313 23.51 -4.75 9.58
C ALA A 313 22.29 -4.87 10.49
N TYR A 314 21.20 -5.54 10.07
CA TYR A 314 19.95 -5.52 10.84
C TYR A 314 20.07 -6.19 12.21
N ALA A 315 20.79 -7.31 12.33
CA ALA A 315 20.93 -7.99 13.62
C ALA A 315 21.69 -7.14 14.65
N ARG A 316 22.83 -6.53 14.25
CA ARG A 316 23.60 -5.64 15.11
C ARG A 316 22.87 -4.31 15.36
N SER A 317 22.29 -3.70 14.32
CA SER A 317 21.53 -2.45 14.45
C SER A 317 20.26 -2.61 15.27
N LEU A 318 19.57 -3.76 15.21
CA LEU A 318 18.42 -4.07 16.05
C LEU A 318 18.85 -4.24 17.50
N GLN A 319 19.95 -4.95 17.76
CA GLN A 319 20.49 -5.10 19.12
C GLN A 319 20.89 -3.73 19.71
N THR A 320 21.57 -2.87 18.93
CA THR A 320 21.89 -1.50 19.34
C THR A 320 20.63 -0.65 19.55
N LEU A 321 19.60 -0.80 18.70
CA LEU A 321 18.32 -0.12 18.87
C LEU A 321 17.63 -0.54 20.17
N LEU A 322 17.57 -1.85 20.44
CA LEU A 322 16.97 -2.40 21.66
C LEU A 322 17.75 -2.03 22.93
N GLN A 323 19.07 -1.86 22.84
CA GLN A 323 19.90 -1.38 23.96
C GLN A 323 19.59 0.07 24.36
N HIS A 324 19.25 0.92 23.39
CA HIS A 324 18.99 2.34 23.65
C HIS A 324 17.52 2.66 23.86
N PHE A 325 16.62 1.87 23.27
CA PHE A 325 15.19 2.11 23.36
C PHE A 325 14.69 1.89 24.80
N LYS A 326 14.05 2.92 25.33
CA LYS A 326 13.38 2.92 26.62
C LYS A 326 11.87 2.93 26.37
N PRO A 327 11.15 1.85 26.72
CA PRO A 327 9.70 1.82 26.57
C PRO A 327 9.08 2.91 27.44
N SER A 328 8.07 3.60 26.90
CA SER A 328 7.21 4.48 27.66
C SER A 328 6.01 3.70 28.21
N GLU A 329 5.31 4.32 29.17
CA GLU A 329 3.98 3.83 29.55
C GLU A 329 3.08 3.71 28.30
N PRO A 330 2.28 2.63 28.20
CA PRO A 330 1.30 2.49 27.15
C PRO A 330 0.33 3.67 27.14
N TRP A 331 0.03 4.20 25.96
CA TRP A 331 -1.04 5.19 25.82
C TRP A 331 -2.38 4.56 26.22
N ILE A 332 -3.13 5.29 27.05
CA ILE A 332 -4.50 4.96 27.45
C ILE A 332 -5.39 6.08 26.93
N PRO A 333 -6.43 5.78 26.14
CA PRO A 333 -7.33 6.79 25.62
C PRO A 333 -8.02 7.56 26.76
N ASN A 334 -8.11 8.89 26.65
CA ASN A 334 -9.04 9.66 27.48
C ASN A 334 -10.44 9.51 26.89
N LEU A 335 -11.28 8.67 27.49
CA LEU A 335 -12.66 8.40 27.07
C LEU A 335 -13.44 9.70 26.76
N SER A 336 -13.74 9.98 25.49
CA SER A 336 -14.49 11.20 25.14
C SER A 336 -15.69 11.04 24.20
N ILE A 337 -15.82 9.96 23.42
CA ILE A 337 -17.01 9.82 22.54
C ILE A 337 -18.08 8.95 23.19
N ARG A 338 -19.14 9.60 23.68
CA ARG A 338 -20.45 8.97 23.87
C ARG A 338 -20.88 8.39 22.52
N LYS A 339 -21.14 7.08 22.48
CA LYS A 339 -21.78 6.45 21.33
C LYS A 339 -23.07 7.24 21.05
N VAL A 340 -23.15 7.92 19.91
CA VAL A 340 -24.43 8.49 19.49
C VAL A 340 -25.38 7.31 19.36
N GLU A 341 -26.46 7.30 20.13
CA GLU A 341 -27.53 6.30 20.01
C GLU A 341 -28.21 6.50 18.66
N GLY A 342 -27.63 5.90 17.61
CA GLY A 342 -28.27 5.80 16.32
C GLY A 342 -29.40 4.77 16.39
N LYS A 343 -30.48 5.01 15.63
CA LYS A 343 -31.55 4.02 15.44
C LYS A 343 -30.95 2.72 14.88
N SER A 344 -31.40 1.58 15.43
CA SER A 344 -31.06 0.28 14.87
C SER A 344 -31.72 0.15 13.48
N PRO A 345 -31.05 -0.38 12.45
CA PRO A 345 -31.66 -0.56 11.13
C PRO A 345 -32.95 -1.39 11.18
N ASN A 346 -33.07 -2.34 12.12
CA ASN A 346 -34.28 -3.15 12.31
C ASN A 346 -35.50 -2.37 12.82
N GLN A 347 -35.33 -1.13 13.27
CA GLN A 347 -36.41 -0.26 13.75
C GLN A 347 -36.95 0.67 12.65
N LEU A 348 -36.36 0.63 11.46
CA LEU A 348 -36.72 1.47 10.32
C LEU A 348 -37.48 0.64 9.28
N SER A 349 -38.39 1.27 8.54
CA SER A 349 -38.90 0.68 7.31
C SER A 349 -37.79 0.56 6.25
N ASP A 350 -38.02 -0.22 5.19
CA ASP A 350 -37.05 -0.32 4.10
C ASP A 350 -36.80 1.06 3.46
N GLU A 351 -37.84 1.88 3.27
CA GLU A 351 -37.72 3.24 2.72
C GLU A 351 -36.95 4.19 3.65
N GLU A 352 -37.28 4.19 4.95
CA GLU A 352 -36.58 5.00 5.93
C GLU A 352 -35.09 4.64 6.02
N LEU A 353 -34.76 3.34 5.92
CA LEU A 353 -33.39 2.87 5.92
C LEU A 353 -32.63 3.34 4.66
N GLU A 354 -33.25 3.29 3.47
CA GLU A 354 -32.64 3.84 2.26
C GLU A 354 -32.34 5.33 2.39
N ASP A 355 -33.28 6.11 2.90
CA ASP A 355 -33.12 7.55 3.12
C ASP A 355 -31.96 7.85 4.06
N GLU A 356 -31.86 7.15 5.19
CA GLU A 356 -30.77 7.33 6.16
C GLU A 356 -29.41 6.90 5.59
N LEU A 357 -29.36 5.80 4.83
CA LEU A 357 -28.14 5.35 4.16
C LEU A 357 -27.69 6.37 3.09
N PHE A 358 -28.63 6.96 2.35
CA PHE A 358 -28.34 7.96 1.33
C PHE A 358 -27.88 9.29 1.96
N LYS A 359 -28.49 9.73 3.07
CA LYS A 359 -28.01 10.90 3.85
C LYS A 359 -26.57 10.69 4.34
N LEU A 360 -26.23 9.49 4.83
CA LEU A 360 -24.86 9.16 5.23
C LEU A 360 -23.88 9.24 4.06
N PHE A 361 -24.31 8.82 2.87
CA PHE A 361 -23.53 8.99 1.65
C PHE A 361 -23.29 10.48 1.33
N LEU A 362 -24.34 11.30 1.32
CA LEU A 362 -24.24 12.73 1.03
C LEU A 362 -23.28 13.41 2.02
N LYS A 363 -23.43 13.13 3.33
CA LYS A 363 -22.52 13.63 4.36
C LYS A 363 -21.08 13.21 4.09
N SER A 364 -20.84 11.92 3.82
CA SER A 364 -19.48 11.42 3.55
C SER A 364 -18.85 12.03 2.29
N ARG A 365 -19.67 12.34 1.27
CA ARG A 365 -19.23 12.88 -0.01
C ARG A 365 -18.95 14.38 0.06
N PHE A 366 -19.85 15.15 0.67
CA PHE A 366 -19.87 16.61 0.63
C PHE A 366 -19.35 17.28 1.91
N GLU A 367 -19.27 16.54 3.02
CA GLU A 367 -18.74 17.01 4.31
C GLU A 367 -17.63 16.05 4.82
N PRO A 368 -16.53 15.87 4.08
CA PRO A 368 -15.48 14.95 4.49
C PRO A 368 -14.75 15.45 5.75
N SER A 369 -14.61 14.58 6.76
CA SER A 369 -13.79 14.90 7.93
C SER A 369 -12.30 14.86 7.58
N HIS A 370 -11.60 15.94 7.88
CA HIS A 370 -10.15 16.06 7.75
C HIS A 370 -9.39 15.80 9.07
N ALA A 371 -10.11 15.54 10.17
CA ALA A 371 -9.55 15.50 11.51
C ALA A 371 -8.40 14.50 11.66
N ARG A 372 -8.47 13.32 11.06
CA ARG A 372 -7.38 12.33 11.11
C ARG A 372 -6.07 12.87 10.49
N GLY A 373 -6.19 13.55 9.35
CA GLY A 373 -5.04 14.12 8.65
C GLY A 373 -4.46 15.32 9.38
N GLU A 374 -5.34 16.21 9.85
CA GLU A 374 -4.97 17.39 10.66
C GLU A 374 -4.30 16.99 11.98
N ALA A 375 -4.85 15.98 12.67
CA ALA A 375 -4.31 15.46 13.92
C ALA A 375 -2.91 14.87 13.72
N ALA A 376 -2.74 14.05 12.68
CA ALA A 376 -1.43 13.45 12.35
C ALA A 376 -0.37 14.50 11.96
N ALA A 377 -0.75 15.52 11.19
CA ALA A 377 0.15 16.60 10.79
C ALA A 377 0.56 17.47 11.99
N SER A 378 -0.41 17.84 12.82
CA SER A 378 -0.17 18.63 14.04
C SER A 378 0.66 17.84 15.06
N TYR A 379 0.39 16.53 15.20
CA TYR A 379 1.17 15.62 16.05
C TYR A 379 2.64 15.64 15.65
N LEU A 380 2.94 15.48 14.35
CA LEU A 380 4.33 15.42 13.89
C LEU A 380 5.08 16.74 14.11
N ALA A 381 4.40 17.88 13.91
CA ALA A 381 4.98 19.19 14.16
C ALA A 381 5.21 19.46 15.67
N LEU A 382 4.29 19.05 16.54
CA LEU A 382 4.47 19.17 17.99
C LEU A 382 5.51 18.19 18.53
N MET A 383 5.59 16.97 17.98
CA MET A 383 6.63 16.02 18.34
C MET A 383 8.02 16.56 17.97
N ASP A 384 8.16 17.21 16.81
CA ASP A 384 9.39 17.91 16.43
C ASP A 384 9.78 18.99 17.46
N ARG A 385 8.82 19.83 17.88
CA ARG A 385 9.03 20.81 18.94
C ARG A 385 9.43 20.13 20.25
N PHE A 386 8.75 19.06 20.63
CA PHE A 386 9.06 18.30 21.85
C PHE A 386 10.51 17.78 21.86
N LEU A 387 10.97 17.24 20.73
CA LEU A 387 12.33 16.71 20.56
C LEU A 387 13.41 17.79 20.55
N THR A 388 13.06 19.04 20.23
CA THR A 388 14.02 20.17 20.16
C THR A 388 14.08 21.01 21.42
N LEU A 389 13.10 20.88 22.32
CA LEU A 389 13.11 21.60 23.60
C LEU A 389 14.26 21.14 24.50
N GLY A 390 14.98 22.11 25.09
CA GLY A 390 16.05 21.86 26.06
C GLY A 390 15.54 21.25 27.36
N HIS A 391 16.47 20.83 28.24
CA HIS A 391 16.11 20.30 29.56
C HIS A 391 15.49 21.37 30.47
N ASP A 392 15.81 22.64 30.24
CA ASP A 392 15.34 23.77 31.05
C ASP A 392 13.89 24.19 30.72
N CYS A 393 13.31 23.69 29.63
CA CYS A 393 11.96 24.04 29.16
C CYS A 393 10.90 23.04 29.64
N ILE A 394 10.90 22.67 30.93
CA ILE A 394 10.04 21.60 31.47
C ILE A 394 8.55 21.92 31.30
N GLU A 395 8.13 23.15 31.61
CA GLU A 395 6.73 23.56 31.51
C GLU A 395 6.22 23.48 30.06
N GLU A 396 7.01 23.98 29.11
CA GLU A 396 6.68 23.92 27.69
C GLU A 396 6.65 22.46 27.19
N LYS A 397 7.60 21.62 27.63
CA LYS A 397 7.60 20.19 27.29
C LYS A 397 6.34 19.49 27.77
N ASN A 398 5.90 19.74 29.00
CA ASN A 398 4.67 19.17 29.55
C ASN A 398 3.45 19.63 28.74
N LEU A 399 3.36 20.94 28.46
CA LEU A 399 2.27 21.49 27.65
C LEU A 399 2.22 20.88 26.23
N VAL A 400 3.37 20.73 25.57
CA VAL A 400 3.46 20.12 24.25
C VAL A 400 3.08 18.64 24.31
N LYS A 401 3.53 17.91 25.34
CA LYS A 401 3.18 16.50 25.55
C LYS A 401 1.68 16.32 25.74
N ASP A 402 1.03 17.16 26.51
CA ASP A 402 -0.43 17.11 26.72
C ASP A 402 -1.19 17.33 25.42
N LYS A 403 -0.75 18.29 24.59
CA LYS A 403 -1.32 18.50 23.25
C LYS A 403 -1.10 17.29 22.34
N ILE A 404 0.08 16.67 22.38
CA ILE A 404 0.38 15.45 21.62
C ILE A 404 -0.58 14.32 22.02
N ILE A 405 -0.80 14.08 23.31
CA ILE A 405 -1.71 13.04 23.80
C ILE A 405 -3.15 13.29 23.32
N LYS A 406 -3.64 14.53 23.43
CA LYS A 406 -4.98 14.91 22.91
C LYS A 406 -5.10 14.68 21.40
N LEU A 407 -4.04 14.96 20.63
CA LEU A 407 -4.03 14.70 19.20
C LEU A 407 -4.04 13.19 18.87
N VAL A 408 -3.40 12.35 19.70
CA VAL A 408 -3.47 10.89 19.58
C VAL A 408 -4.89 10.39 19.86
N ASP A 409 -5.54 10.90 20.91
CA ASP A 409 -6.95 10.60 21.22
C ASP A 409 -7.84 10.95 20.02
N ILE A 410 -7.76 12.19 19.52
CA ILE A 410 -8.54 12.66 18.36
C ILE A 410 -8.24 11.83 17.09
N TYR A 411 -6.99 11.40 16.88
CA TYR A 411 -6.63 10.59 15.72
C TYR A 411 -7.37 9.25 15.70
N TYR A 412 -7.38 8.53 16.83
CA TYR A 412 -8.07 7.25 16.94
C TYR A 412 -9.59 7.43 16.98
N GLU A 413 -10.08 8.51 17.58
CA GLU A 413 -11.49 8.90 17.50
C GLU A 413 -11.93 9.12 16.05
N ALA A 414 -11.20 9.92 15.28
CA ALA A 414 -11.45 10.14 13.85
C ALA A 414 -11.24 8.89 12.98
N LEU A 415 -10.51 7.88 13.48
CA LEU A 415 -10.38 6.58 12.82
C LEU A 415 -11.67 5.77 12.90
N ASP A 416 -12.36 5.82 14.04
CA ASP A 416 -13.57 5.06 14.33
C ASP A 416 -14.88 5.83 14.12
N ALA A 417 -14.82 7.15 14.03
CA ALA A 417 -15.96 8.04 13.85
C ALA A 417 -16.92 7.59 12.71
N PRO A 418 -16.44 7.19 11.51
CA PRO A 418 -17.33 6.73 10.44
C PRO A 418 -18.15 5.48 10.80
N LYS A 419 -17.62 4.59 11.66
CA LYS A 419 -18.34 3.37 12.10
C LYS A 419 -19.36 3.68 13.19
N LYS A 420 -19.11 4.75 13.96
CA LYS A 420 -19.96 5.19 15.08
C LYS A 420 -21.00 6.23 14.64
N GLY A 421 -20.91 6.74 13.40
CA GLY A 421 -21.71 7.88 12.95
C GLY A 421 -21.38 9.17 13.70
N ALA A 422 -20.19 9.25 14.30
CA ALA A 422 -19.75 10.40 15.07
C ALA A 422 -19.02 11.39 14.15
N GLU A 423 -19.03 12.65 14.57
CA GLU A 423 -18.24 13.70 13.93
C GLU A 423 -17.09 14.08 14.85
N VAL A 424 -15.91 14.25 14.27
CA VAL A 424 -14.69 14.56 15.01
C VAL A 424 -13.99 15.69 14.29
N GLU A 425 -13.65 16.72 15.06
CA GLU A 425 -12.87 17.87 14.62
C GLU A 425 -11.65 18.05 15.52
N VAL A 426 -10.58 18.61 14.96
CA VAL A 426 -9.40 18.99 15.75
C VAL A 426 -9.62 20.41 16.29
N PRO A 427 -9.62 20.63 17.61
CA PRO A 427 -9.74 21.95 18.21
C PRO A 427 -8.65 22.93 17.73
N ARG A 428 -8.99 24.22 17.59
CA ARG A 428 -8.12 25.24 16.99
C ARG A 428 -6.79 25.40 17.72
N GLU A 429 -6.79 25.20 19.03
CA GLU A 429 -5.63 25.27 19.92
C GLU A 429 -4.62 24.12 19.76
N LEU A 430 -5.06 23.01 19.16
CA LEU A 430 -4.22 21.87 18.81
C LEU A 430 -3.69 21.95 17.37
N LYS A 431 -4.30 22.77 16.51
CA LYS A 431 -3.86 22.96 15.13
C LYS A 431 -2.59 23.80 15.08
N VAL A 432 -1.53 23.24 14.50
CA VAL A 432 -0.26 23.94 14.29
C VAL A 432 -0.31 24.77 13.01
N LYS A 433 0.15 26.03 13.08
CA LYS A 433 0.16 26.96 11.94
C LYS A 433 1.49 26.99 11.15
N CYS A 434 2.59 26.57 11.77
CA CYS A 434 3.93 26.58 11.19
C CYS A 434 4.56 25.20 11.34
N PHE A 435 5.07 24.62 10.26
CA PHE A 435 5.54 23.24 10.23
C PHE A 435 7.06 23.15 10.11
N PRO A 436 7.70 22.08 10.60
CA PRO A 436 9.09 21.82 10.29
C PRO A 436 9.35 21.77 8.77
N HIS A 437 10.46 22.36 8.31
CA HIS A 437 10.85 22.40 6.88
C HIS A 437 10.85 21.03 6.19
N TYR A 438 11.23 19.94 6.87
CA TYR A 438 11.18 18.57 6.30
C TYR A 438 9.76 18.07 5.97
N MET A 439 8.72 18.78 6.40
CA MET A 439 7.33 18.51 6.04
C MET A 439 6.90 19.22 4.75
N GLU A 440 7.77 20.07 4.17
CA GLU A 440 7.59 20.73 2.87
C GLU A 440 6.26 21.51 2.78
N LYS A 441 5.89 22.24 3.85
CA LYS A 441 4.69 23.09 3.90
C LYS A 441 5.08 24.56 3.64
N LYS A 442 4.14 25.33 3.04
CA LYS A 442 4.34 26.76 2.71
C LYS A 442 4.84 27.57 3.91
N ASN A 443 4.17 27.45 5.06
CA ASN A 443 4.60 28.08 6.31
C ASN A 443 5.48 27.10 7.08
N SER A 444 6.79 27.29 7.04
CA SER A 444 7.73 26.38 7.69
C SER A 444 8.89 27.05 8.43
N PHE A 445 9.50 26.31 9.36
CA PHE A 445 10.68 26.70 10.12
C PHE A 445 11.80 25.66 10.02
N THR A 446 13.04 26.11 10.14
CA THR A 446 14.21 25.21 10.20
C THR A 446 14.21 24.48 11.52
N SER A 447 14.08 23.15 11.46
CA SER A 447 14.03 22.27 12.62
C SER A 447 15.42 21.73 12.93
N ALA A 448 15.77 21.74 14.21
CA ALA A 448 16.98 21.14 14.76
C ALA A 448 16.76 19.71 15.28
N SER A 449 15.59 19.10 15.03
CA SER A 449 15.37 17.70 15.41
C SER A 449 16.12 16.76 14.48
N ILE A 450 16.18 15.48 14.86
CA ILE A 450 16.75 14.44 14.00
C ILE A 450 16.10 14.37 12.62
N LEU A 451 14.80 14.67 12.50
CA LEU A 451 14.12 14.68 11.21
C LEU A 451 14.59 15.86 10.35
N GLY A 452 14.80 17.02 10.96
CA GLY A 452 15.40 18.18 10.31
C GLY A 452 16.86 17.93 9.89
N GLU A 453 17.68 17.35 10.76
CA GLU A 453 19.07 16.98 10.47
C GLU A 453 19.16 16.00 9.29
N ILE A 454 18.35 14.94 9.29
CA ILE A 454 18.27 13.96 8.20
C ILE A 454 17.91 14.67 6.88
N TYR A 455 16.89 15.53 6.91
CA TYR A 455 16.44 16.25 5.73
C TYR A 455 17.54 17.16 5.18
N ASN A 456 18.15 17.98 6.03
CA ASN A 456 19.24 18.87 5.64
C ASN A 456 20.44 18.11 5.07
N LYS A 457 20.80 16.97 5.65
CA LYS A 457 21.90 16.13 5.16
C LYS A 457 21.60 15.51 3.80
N VAL A 458 20.37 15.10 3.56
CA VAL A 458 19.92 14.64 2.23
C VAL A 458 19.95 15.78 1.21
N MET A 459 19.44 16.96 1.58
CA MET A 459 19.46 18.13 0.68
C MET A 459 20.88 18.57 0.35
N ALA A 460 21.78 18.60 1.34
CA ALA A 460 23.19 18.90 1.13
C ALA A 460 23.86 17.89 0.19
N TYR A 461 23.64 16.58 0.43
CA TYR A 461 24.15 15.53 -0.44
C TYR A 461 23.62 15.65 -1.89
N GLN A 462 22.39 16.11 -2.08
CA GLN A 462 21.82 16.35 -3.41
C GLN A 462 22.39 17.60 -4.09
N ALA A 463 22.75 18.63 -3.31
CA ALA A 463 23.36 19.85 -3.80
C ALA A 463 24.87 19.71 -4.08
N GLU A 464 25.54 18.75 -3.42
CA GLU A 464 26.91 18.37 -3.74
C GLU A 464 27.02 17.90 -5.19
N ASP A 465 27.91 18.54 -5.94
CA ASP A 465 28.15 18.21 -7.33
C ASP A 465 28.94 16.89 -7.46
N HIS A 466 28.22 15.78 -7.51
CA HIS A 466 28.78 14.46 -7.81
C HIS A 466 29.15 14.28 -9.29
N SER A 467 29.10 15.36 -10.10
CA SER A 467 29.37 15.32 -11.54
C SER A 467 30.84 15.17 -11.91
N SER A 468 31.75 15.28 -10.93
CA SER A 468 33.19 15.03 -11.09
C SER A 468 33.56 13.55 -11.33
N LYS A 469 32.62 12.75 -11.85
CA LYS A 469 32.81 11.35 -12.19
C LYS A 469 32.84 11.20 -13.70
N GLU A 470 33.92 10.58 -14.18
CA GLU A 470 34.10 10.19 -15.58
C GLU A 470 32.86 9.47 -16.11
N ILE A 471 32.23 10.03 -17.14
CA ILE A 471 31.04 9.46 -17.78
C ILE A 471 31.53 8.45 -18.81
N TRP A 472 31.51 7.17 -18.45
CA TRP A 472 31.97 6.10 -19.33
C TRP A 472 30.78 5.31 -19.90
N LYS A 473 30.93 4.86 -21.16
CA LYS A 473 29.97 3.98 -21.81
C LYS A 473 30.32 2.52 -21.52
N LEU A 474 29.30 1.66 -21.49
CA LEU A 474 29.50 0.22 -21.36
C LEU A 474 30.17 -0.32 -22.64
N PRO A 475 31.31 -1.03 -22.54
CA PRO A 475 32.01 -1.56 -23.72
C PRO A 475 31.10 -2.43 -24.61
N SER A 476 30.17 -3.18 -24.01
CA SER A 476 29.19 -4.02 -24.74
C SER A 476 28.20 -3.23 -25.60
N PHE A 477 28.07 -1.93 -25.34
CA PHE A 477 27.21 -1.03 -26.10
C PHE A 477 28.01 -0.14 -27.06
N GLU A 478 29.34 -0.20 -27.08
CA GLU A 478 30.17 0.50 -28.07
C GLU A 478 30.15 -0.19 -29.44
N VAL A 479 28.96 -0.27 -30.03
CA VAL A 479 28.71 -0.84 -31.34
C VAL A 479 28.17 0.24 -32.28
N LYS A 480 28.38 0.05 -33.59
CA LYS A 480 27.87 0.99 -34.59
C LYS A 480 26.34 0.91 -34.63
N VAL A 481 25.68 2.02 -34.35
CA VAL A 481 24.22 2.16 -34.42
C VAL A 481 23.80 2.71 -35.79
N PRO A 482 22.67 2.24 -36.38
CA PRO A 482 22.13 2.81 -37.61
C PRO A 482 21.88 4.32 -37.50
N SER A 483 22.32 5.07 -38.52
CA SER A 483 22.21 6.54 -38.54
C SER A 483 20.76 7.04 -38.47
N ASP A 484 19.81 6.27 -39.01
CA ASP A 484 18.39 6.63 -39.00
C ASP A 484 17.81 6.62 -37.58
N CYS A 485 18.12 5.58 -36.79
CA CYS A 485 17.75 5.52 -35.37
C CYS A 485 18.34 6.70 -34.59
N PHE A 486 19.60 7.05 -34.87
CA PHE A 486 20.28 8.18 -34.22
C PHE A 486 19.61 9.52 -34.55
N ASN A 487 19.28 9.75 -35.82
CA ASN A 487 18.63 10.99 -36.27
C ASN A 487 17.22 11.17 -35.69
N ILE A 488 16.43 10.08 -35.65
CA ILE A 488 15.08 10.07 -35.07
C ILE A 488 15.17 10.38 -33.57
N TRP A 489 15.97 9.62 -32.83
CA TRP A 489 16.06 9.78 -31.39
C TRP A 489 16.79 11.05 -30.94
N SER A 490 17.63 11.66 -31.78
CA SER A 490 18.21 12.98 -31.49
C SER A 490 17.11 14.05 -31.37
N LYS A 491 16.16 14.08 -32.30
CA LYS A 491 15.02 15.01 -32.28
C LYS A 491 14.12 14.76 -31.08
N HIS A 492 13.81 13.49 -30.81
CA HIS A 492 13.01 13.13 -29.64
C HIS A 492 13.71 13.46 -28.32
N TYR A 493 15.03 13.29 -28.23
CA TYR A 493 15.77 13.65 -27.03
C TYR A 493 15.83 15.16 -26.78
N GLU A 494 15.86 15.99 -27.83
CA GLU A 494 15.70 17.44 -27.72
C GLU A 494 14.33 17.83 -27.17
N GLY A 495 13.26 17.23 -27.69
CA GLY A 495 11.90 17.39 -27.17
C GLY A 495 11.82 17.00 -25.69
N TYR A 496 12.32 15.81 -25.36
CA TYR A 496 12.33 15.28 -23.99
C TYR A 496 13.04 16.23 -23.03
N ARG A 497 14.21 16.77 -23.40
CA ARG A 497 14.97 17.68 -22.52
C ARG A 497 14.16 18.95 -22.23
N THR A 498 13.44 19.47 -23.23
CA THR A 498 12.59 20.66 -23.06
C THR A 498 11.39 20.37 -22.18
N GLU A 499 10.66 19.30 -22.46
CA GLU A 499 9.46 18.89 -21.72
C GLU A 499 9.79 18.50 -20.27
N MET A 500 10.87 17.73 -20.07
CA MET A 500 11.34 17.34 -18.74
C MET A 500 11.84 18.55 -17.95
N SER A 501 12.52 19.51 -18.59
CA SER A 501 12.92 20.76 -17.93
C SER A 501 11.70 21.56 -17.47
N ASN A 502 10.66 21.65 -18.30
CA ASN A 502 9.42 22.34 -17.94
C ASN A 502 8.71 21.63 -16.78
N ALA A 503 8.66 20.29 -16.81
CA ALA A 503 8.08 19.49 -15.73
C ALA A 503 8.83 19.68 -14.41
N LEU A 504 10.17 19.71 -14.44
CA LEU A 504 11.02 19.88 -13.25
C LEU A 504 10.92 21.30 -12.64
N ASN A 505 10.60 22.30 -13.45
CA ASN A 505 10.41 23.69 -13.01
C ASN A 505 9.07 23.96 -12.30
N ILE A 506 8.20 22.95 -12.15
CA ILE A 506 6.94 23.09 -11.39
C ILE A 506 7.24 23.18 -9.90
N ASP A 507 6.79 24.24 -9.23
CA ASP A 507 7.03 24.47 -7.80
C ASP A 507 6.43 23.38 -6.90
N HIS A 508 5.24 22.88 -7.22
CA HIS A 508 4.55 21.88 -6.42
C HIS A 508 5.07 20.48 -6.70
N ARG A 509 5.61 19.80 -5.67
CA ARG A 509 6.29 18.50 -5.79
C ARG A 509 5.43 17.41 -6.42
N ASP A 510 4.18 17.25 -6.00
CA ASP A 510 3.34 16.16 -6.50
C ASP A 510 2.96 16.37 -7.98
N GLU A 511 2.74 17.62 -8.37
CA GLU A 511 2.47 18.00 -9.77
C GLU A 511 3.72 17.83 -10.63
N ARG A 512 4.88 18.26 -10.12
CA ARG A 512 6.20 18.03 -10.73
C ARG A 512 6.44 16.55 -11.00
N ASN A 513 6.19 15.70 -10.01
CA ASN A 513 6.37 14.25 -10.13
C ASN A 513 5.41 13.66 -11.17
N GLN A 514 4.14 14.06 -11.14
CA GLN A 514 3.14 13.59 -12.09
C GLN A 514 3.48 14.00 -13.52
N ALA A 515 3.90 15.25 -13.72
CA ALA A 515 4.33 15.77 -15.02
C ALA A 515 5.58 15.04 -15.51
N SER A 516 6.59 14.84 -14.65
CA SER A 516 7.82 14.12 -15.00
C SER A 516 7.53 12.66 -15.38
N ASP A 517 6.67 11.98 -14.62
CA ASP A 517 6.25 10.61 -14.92
C ASP A 517 5.46 10.53 -16.23
N GLN A 518 4.67 11.56 -16.55
CA GLN A 518 3.93 11.64 -17.81
C GLN A 518 4.89 11.75 -18.99
N VAL A 519 5.87 12.65 -18.92
CA VAL A 519 6.90 12.79 -19.97
C VAL A 519 7.59 11.45 -20.20
N ILE A 520 8.05 10.75 -19.15
CA ILE A 520 8.69 9.43 -19.32
C ILE A 520 7.75 8.41 -19.99
N ARG A 521 6.46 8.39 -19.63
CA ARG A 521 5.48 7.48 -20.24
C ARG A 521 5.29 7.75 -21.73
N GLU A 522 5.29 9.01 -22.15
CA GLU A 522 5.13 9.39 -23.56
C GLU A 522 6.30 8.86 -24.40
N TYR A 523 7.55 9.04 -23.95
CA TYR A 523 8.72 8.51 -24.68
C TYR A 523 8.84 6.98 -24.59
N LYS A 524 8.33 6.34 -23.55
CA LYS A 524 8.19 4.87 -23.52
C LYS A 524 7.23 4.38 -24.59
N LYS A 525 6.05 4.99 -24.69
CA LYS A 525 5.07 4.66 -25.74
C LYS A 525 5.66 4.87 -27.13
N LEU A 526 6.45 5.92 -27.31
CA LEU A 526 7.15 6.17 -28.56
C LEU A 526 8.17 5.07 -28.91
N LEU A 527 8.93 4.56 -27.93
CA LEU A 527 9.88 3.47 -28.16
C LEU A 527 9.19 2.12 -28.37
N TYR A 528 8.22 1.77 -27.54
CA TYR A 528 7.64 0.42 -27.50
C TYR A 528 6.41 0.23 -28.38
N ASP A 529 5.78 1.31 -28.84
CA ASP A 529 4.41 1.29 -29.38
C ASP A 529 3.41 0.60 -28.42
N ALA A 530 3.72 0.67 -27.12
CA ALA A 530 3.01 0.02 -26.02
C ALA A 530 3.33 0.73 -24.70
N GLU A 531 2.65 0.37 -23.61
CA GLU A 531 2.94 0.97 -22.29
C GLU A 531 4.33 0.60 -21.76
N ASP A 532 4.83 -0.58 -22.15
CA ASP A 532 6.12 -1.13 -21.74
C ASP A 532 6.69 -2.11 -22.79
N PHE A 533 7.88 -2.65 -22.48
CA PHE A 533 8.60 -3.56 -23.36
C PHE A 533 7.88 -4.90 -23.56
N GLU A 534 7.21 -5.42 -22.52
CA GLU A 534 6.55 -6.73 -22.56
C GLU A 534 5.29 -6.72 -23.44
N GLY A 535 4.59 -5.58 -23.50
CA GLY A 535 3.46 -5.37 -24.39
C GLY A 535 3.84 -4.99 -25.83
N SER A 536 5.13 -4.85 -26.14
CA SER A 536 5.58 -4.40 -27.47
C SER A 536 5.52 -5.53 -28.49
N ASN A 537 4.89 -5.27 -29.64
CA ASN A 537 4.90 -6.16 -30.80
C ASN A 537 6.02 -5.82 -31.80
N ARG A 538 6.90 -4.86 -31.47
CA ARG A 538 7.98 -4.42 -32.35
C ARG A 538 9.08 -5.47 -32.46
N SER A 539 9.83 -5.44 -33.56
CA SER A 539 11.00 -6.31 -33.74
C SER A 539 12.04 -6.03 -32.67
N LYS A 540 12.58 -7.10 -32.05
CA LYS A 540 13.66 -6.97 -31.06
C LYS A 540 14.90 -6.28 -31.64
N GLU A 541 15.20 -6.53 -32.90
CA GLU A 541 16.35 -5.91 -33.58
C GLU A 541 16.19 -4.39 -33.71
N GLU A 542 14.99 -3.92 -34.06
CA GLU A 542 14.68 -2.49 -34.13
C GLU A 542 14.76 -1.84 -32.74
N LEU A 543 14.17 -2.48 -31.73
CA LEU A 543 14.22 -2.02 -30.34
C LEU A 543 15.66 -1.95 -29.83
N TYR A 544 16.52 -2.93 -30.15
CA TYR A 544 17.93 -2.91 -29.76
C TYR A 544 18.69 -1.75 -30.41
N ASN A 545 18.48 -1.52 -31.70
CA ASN A 545 19.13 -0.44 -32.43
C ASN A 545 18.69 0.94 -31.89
N GLU A 546 17.40 1.13 -31.63
CA GLU A 546 16.88 2.37 -31.05
C GLU A 546 17.31 2.58 -29.59
N ALA A 547 17.29 1.52 -28.77
CA ALA A 547 17.78 1.57 -27.40
C ALA A 547 19.26 1.97 -27.32
N LEU A 548 20.10 1.40 -28.20
CA LEU A 548 21.51 1.78 -28.33
C LEU A 548 21.66 3.23 -28.81
N ALA A 549 20.82 3.69 -29.75
CA ALA A 549 20.81 5.09 -30.19
C ALA A 549 20.55 6.04 -29.01
N ILE A 550 19.50 5.77 -28.23
CA ILE A 550 19.16 6.52 -27.03
C ILE A 550 20.31 6.50 -26.03
N TYR A 551 20.92 5.34 -25.79
CA TYR A 551 22.06 5.19 -24.88
C TYR A 551 23.25 6.06 -25.32
N HIS A 552 23.65 6.01 -26.59
CA HIS A 552 24.76 6.82 -27.07
C HIS A 552 24.47 8.32 -27.07
N LEU A 553 23.28 8.73 -27.49
CA LEU A 553 22.87 10.14 -27.50
C LEU A 553 22.93 10.75 -26.10
N THR A 554 22.36 10.05 -25.13
CA THR A 554 22.30 10.52 -23.74
C THR A 554 23.67 10.55 -23.08
N TYR A 555 24.50 9.52 -23.27
CA TYR A 555 25.84 9.49 -22.68
C TYR A 555 26.79 10.48 -23.35
N ASN A 556 26.72 10.67 -24.68
CA ASN A 556 27.48 11.73 -25.36
C ASN A 556 27.09 13.11 -24.84
N TYR A 557 25.79 13.37 -24.70
CA TYR A 557 25.30 14.63 -24.20
C TYR A 557 25.68 14.85 -22.73
N ALA A 558 25.59 13.79 -21.91
CA ALA A 558 26.00 13.81 -20.51
C ALA A 558 27.49 14.12 -20.36
N ASP A 559 28.34 13.51 -21.19
CA ASP A 559 29.78 13.76 -21.24
C ASP A 559 30.10 15.22 -21.62
N VAL A 560 29.49 15.73 -22.69
CA VAL A 560 29.62 17.14 -23.11
C VAL A 560 29.17 18.13 -22.04
N LYS A 561 28.13 17.79 -21.27
CA LYS A 561 27.62 18.62 -20.17
C LYS A 561 28.30 18.35 -18.84
N GLY A 562 29.18 17.35 -18.76
CA GLY A 562 29.78 16.89 -17.52
C GLY A 562 28.74 16.59 -16.45
N SER A 563 27.62 15.93 -16.76
CA SER A 563 26.61 15.59 -15.74
C SER A 563 25.92 14.26 -16.04
N ALA A 564 26.14 13.28 -15.15
CA ALA A 564 25.53 11.95 -15.24
C ALA A 564 23.99 11.96 -15.11
N SER A 565 23.39 13.06 -14.65
CA SER A 565 21.94 13.23 -14.59
C SER A 565 21.27 13.06 -15.96
N TYR A 566 21.97 13.43 -17.04
CA TYR A 566 21.49 13.31 -18.42
C TYR A 566 21.45 11.87 -18.95
N CYS A 567 22.18 10.94 -18.33
CA CYS A 567 22.12 9.51 -18.67
C CYS A 567 20.78 8.87 -18.27
N SER A 568 20.00 9.51 -17.39
CA SER A 568 18.76 8.95 -16.85
C SER A 568 17.71 8.63 -17.92
N PHE A 569 17.66 9.38 -19.03
CA PHE A 569 16.69 9.16 -20.10
C PHE A 569 16.82 7.76 -20.73
N ALA A 570 18.04 7.31 -21.04
CA ALA A 570 18.26 5.99 -21.63
C ALA A 570 17.75 4.86 -20.75
N TRP A 571 17.96 4.97 -19.45
CA TRP A 571 17.54 3.95 -18.50
C TRP A 571 16.06 4.04 -18.12
N ASN A 572 15.51 5.25 -18.08
CA ASN A 572 14.08 5.46 -17.81
C ASN A 572 13.21 5.01 -18.99
N VAL A 573 13.67 5.17 -20.23
CA VAL A 573 12.90 4.85 -21.44
C VAL A 573 13.26 3.49 -22.01
N ALA A 574 14.55 3.24 -22.28
CA ALA A 574 15.05 2.04 -22.97
C ALA A 574 15.67 0.97 -22.06
N GLY A 575 15.61 1.16 -20.73
CA GLY A 575 16.30 0.31 -19.75
C GLY A 575 16.08 -1.20 -19.89
N PRO A 576 14.83 -1.69 -20.01
CA PRO A 576 14.56 -3.13 -20.19
C PRO A 576 15.26 -3.74 -21.41
N VAL A 577 15.25 -3.02 -22.53
CA VAL A 577 15.84 -3.45 -23.81
C VAL A 577 17.36 -3.47 -23.74
N LEU A 578 17.96 -2.41 -23.19
CA LEU A 578 19.40 -2.34 -22.96
C LEU A 578 19.87 -3.49 -22.07
N PHE A 579 19.06 -3.87 -21.07
CA PHE A 579 19.39 -4.98 -20.18
C PHE A 579 19.37 -6.33 -20.91
N GLU A 580 18.32 -6.61 -21.69
CA GLU A 580 18.25 -7.84 -22.49
C GLU A 580 19.43 -7.93 -23.47
N LEU A 581 19.79 -6.82 -24.11
CA LEU A 581 20.95 -6.73 -25.01
C LEU A 581 22.28 -6.98 -24.29
N LEU A 582 22.44 -6.52 -23.05
CA LEU A 582 23.63 -6.78 -22.25
C LEU A 582 23.74 -8.26 -21.90
N THR A 583 22.61 -8.92 -21.59
CA THR A 583 22.58 -10.35 -21.28
C THR A 583 22.83 -11.24 -22.49
N SER A 584 22.41 -10.83 -23.69
CA SER A 584 22.60 -11.62 -24.91
C SER A 584 24.04 -11.58 -25.45
N LYS A 585 24.77 -10.47 -25.24
CA LYS A 585 26.14 -10.26 -25.74
C LYS A 585 27.27 -10.87 -24.89
N GLN A 586 27.02 -11.39 -23.69
CA GLN A 586 28.05 -12.03 -22.84
C GLN A 586 28.40 -13.48 -23.24
N THR A 587 28.02 -13.90 -24.44
CA THR A 587 28.15 -15.27 -24.97
C THR A 587 29.54 -15.57 -25.55
N ALA A 588 30.54 -15.70 -24.68
CA ALA A 588 31.68 -16.59 -24.92
C ALA A 588 31.69 -17.79 -23.96
N GLU A 589 30.89 -17.74 -22.90
CA GLU A 589 30.54 -18.88 -22.08
C GLU A 589 29.02 -19.01 -22.12
N LYS A 590 28.49 -20.24 -22.27
CA LYS A 590 27.08 -20.49 -21.92
C LYS A 590 26.86 -19.85 -20.55
N PRO A 591 25.79 -19.07 -20.31
CA PRO A 591 25.48 -18.65 -18.97
C PRO A 591 25.37 -19.92 -18.14
N LEU A 592 26.38 -20.15 -17.30
CA LEU A 592 26.30 -21.17 -16.28
C LEU A 592 25.16 -20.66 -15.41
N LEU A 593 23.99 -21.29 -15.52
CA LEU A 593 22.97 -21.27 -14.47
C LEU A 593 23.57 -21.99 -13.27
N CYS A 594 24.62 -21.39 -12.72
CA CYS A 594 25.25 -21.75 -11.49
C CYS A 594 24.36 -21.12 -10.44
N LEU A 595 23.56 -21.94 -9.76
CA LEU A 595 22.85 -21.47 -8.58
C LEU A 595 23.86 -20.72 -7.69
N PRO A 596 23.51 -19.55 -7.14
CA PRO A 596 24.38 -18.81 -6.22
C PRO A 596 24.88 -19.64 -5.01
N SER A 597 24.32 -20.82 -4.76
CA SER A 597 24.79 -21.82 -3.79
C SER A 597 26.03 -22.62 -4.23
N VAL A 598 26.29 -22.76 -5.53
CA VAL A 598 27.43 -23.48 -6.10
C VAL A 598 28.68 -22.59 -6.14
N LEU A 599 28.53 -21.30 -6.46
CA LEU A 599 29.61 -20.31 -6.38
C LEU A 599 30.16 -20.11 -4.96
N ARG A 600 29.33 -20.33 -3.93
CA ARG A 600 29.72 -20.26 -2.51
C ARG A 600 30.57 -21.42 -2.01
N LYS A 601 30.67 -22.53 -2.77
CA LYS A 601 31.53 -23.66 -2.41
C LYS A 601 32.94 -23.56 -2.98
N LEU A 602 33.18 -22.60 -3.88
CA LEU A 602 34.44 -22.45 -4.60
C LEU A 602 35.28 -21.24 -4.12
N PHE A 603 34.75 -20.43 -3.19
CA PHE A 603 35.46 -19.33 -2.52
C PHE A 603 35.10 -19.25 -1.04
#